data_AF-A0A0C3QVH1-F1
#
_entry.id   AF-A0A0C3QVH1-F1
#
_cell.length_a   1.000
_cell.length_b   1.000
_cell.length_c   1.000
_cell.angle_alpha   90.00
_cell.angle_beta   90.00
_cell.angle_gamma   90.00
#
_symmetry.space_group_name_H-M   'P 1'
#
loop_
_entity.id
_entity.type
_entity.pdbx_description
1 polymer ?
#
loop_
_entity_poly.entity_id
_entity_poly.type
_entity_poly.pdbx_seq_one_letter_code
_entity_poly.pdbx_strand_id
1 'polypeptide(L)'
;MISRMGSNPPTQDLQILVYVACLISLFRQMTRSTERRRIEEYNPSIPSIVLDGFYERFTESTRSGQQPVMTSAHQVKLISHILVLCLRLEHWTMDLHRIREDLGVDDMRMKTHFEAIGCRIKRKPSTHSSVNEGHSTTEHAEKVAVLECPPTFPTSKMRKRRK
;
A
#
# COMPACT_ATOMS: atom_id res chain seq x y z
N MET A 1 17.22 1.11 8.50
CA MET A 1 16.98 -0.21 9.13
C MET A 1 17.37 -1.32 8.15
N ILE A 2 18.67 -1.53 7.94
CA ILE A 2 19.19 -2.61 7.08
C ILE A 2 19.95 -3.57 7.98
N SER A 3 19.27 -4.55 8.57
CA SER A 3 19.93 -5.65 9.25
C SER A 3 18.96 -6.81 9.39
N ARG A 4 19.41 -7.97 8.91
CA ARG A 4 18.86 -9.34 9.08
C ARG A 4 18.02 -9.87 7.91
N MET A 5 18.69 -10.18 6.81
CA MET A 5 18.24 -11.22 5.87
C MET A 5 19.08 -12.47 6.09
N GLY A 6 18.44 -13.55 6.56
CA GLY A 6 19.04 -14.88 6.69
C GLY A 6 18.38 -15.87 5.74
N SER A 7 19.21 -16.47 4.87
CA SER A 7 19.12 -17.83 4.29
C SER A 7 17.95 -18.22 3.36
N ASN A 8 17.81 -17.54 2.23
CA ASN A 8 17.67 -18.01 0.81
C ASN A 8 17.43 -16.74 -0.02
N PRO A 9 17.90 -16.63 -1.28
CA PRO A 9 18.54 -15.41 -1.74
C PRO A 9 17.67 -14.16 -1.56
N PRO A 10 18.27 -13.00 -1.22
CA PRO A 10 17.57 -11.71 -1.10
C PRO A 10 16.86 -11.26 -2.40
N THR A 11 16.88 -12.08 -3.45
CA THR A 11 16.32 -11.77 -4.77
C THR A 11 14.80 -11.67 -4.75
N GLN A 12 14.07 -12.53 -4.03
CA GLN A 12 12.60 -12.49 -4.06
C GLN A 12 12.04 -11.28 -3.32
N ASP A 13 12.52 -11.00 -2.11
CA ASP A 13 12.08 -9.82 -1.36
C ASP A 13 12.55 -8.53 -2.03
N LEU A 14 13.74 -8.53 -2.65
CA LEU A 14 14.21 -7.42 -3.47
C LEU A 14 13.34 -7.24 -4.73
N GLN A 15 12.95 -8.33 -5.40
CA GLN A 15 12.01 -8.28 -6.53
C GLN A 15 10.66 -7.70 -6.10
N ILE A 16 10.16 -8.12 -4.94
CA ILE A 16 8.91 -7.58 -4.38
C ILE A 16 9.08 -6.10 -4.06
N LEU A 17 10.19 -5.70 -3.45
CA LEU A 17 10.47 -4.29 -3.13
C LEU A 17 10.54 -3.43 -4.40
N VAL A 18 11.26 -3.90 -5.43
CA VAL A 18 11.31 -3.23 -6.74
C VAL A 18 9.92 -3.14 -7.36
N TYR A 19 9.15 -4.22 -7.32
CA TYR A 19 7.79 -4.24 -7.84
C TYR A 19 6.87 -3.27 -7.07
N VAL A 20 6.97 -3.21 -5.74
CA VAL A 20 6.25 -2.22 -4.90
C VAL A 20 6.62 -0.80 -5.28
N ALA A 21 7.91 -0.50 -5.45
CA ALA A 21 8.37 0.83 -5.87
C ALA A 21 7.80 1.23 -7.25
N CYS A 22 7.76 0.29 -8.20
CA CYS A 22 7.10 0.48 -9.49
C CYS A 22 5.61 0.77 -9.30
N LEU A 23 4.88 -0.03 -8.52
CA LEU A 23 3.44 0.15 -8.29
C LEU A 23 3.10 1.46 -7.61
N ILE A 24 3.89 1.92 -6.63
CA ILE A 24 3.71 3.23 -5.97
C ILE A 24 3.92 4.36 -6.98
N SER A 25 4.96 4.27 -7.81
CA SER A 25 5.24 5.26 -8.85
C SER A 25 4.11 5.34 -9.88
N LEU A 26 3.61 4.17 -10.34
CA LEU A 26 2.48 4.07 -11.25
C LEU A 26 1.19 4.61 -10.61
N PHE A 27 0.91 4.26 -9.36
CA PHE A 27 -0.25 4.76 -8.62
C PHE A 27 -0.27 6.30 -8.59
N ARG A 28 0.86 6.93 -8.24
CA ARG A 28 0.98 8.38 -8.20
C ARG A 28 0.76 9.02 -9.56
N GLN A 29 1.30 8.44 -10.64
CA GLN A 29 1.08 8.98 -11.99
C GLN A 29 -0.33 8.76 -12.51
N MET A 30 -0.97 7.64 -12.18
CA MET A 30 -2.33 7.33 -12.62
C MET A 30 -3.36 8.29 -12.04
N THR A 31 -3.06 8.95 -10.91
CA THR A 31 -3.89 10.05 -10.38
C THR A 31 -3.81 11.33 -11.24
N ARG A 32 -2.81 11.45 -12.12
CA ARG A 32 -2.58 12.61 -13.01
C ARG A 32 -2.98 12.33 -14.46
N SER A 33 -2.59 11.18 -14.99
CA SER A 33 -2.89 10.77 -16.37
C SER A 33 -2.96 9.25 -16.46
N THR A 34 -3.89 8.77 -17.28
CA THR A 34 -4.03 7.34 -17.56
C THR A 34 -3.39 6.91 -18.88
N GLU A 35 -2.87 7.88 -19.63
CA GLU A 35 -2.27 7.64 -20.93
C GLU A 35 -0.95 6.89 -20.81
N ARG A 36 -0.90 5.69 -21.40
CA ARG A 36 0.25 4.78 -21.33
C ARG A 36 1.55 5.44 -21.74
N ARG A 37 1.54 6.15 -22.87
CA ARG A 37 2.73 6.82 -23.41
C ARG A 37 3.33 7.80 -22.40
N ARG A 38 2.51 8.61 -21.73
CA ARG A 38 2.98 9.57 -20.72
C ARG A 38 3.55 8.88 -19.50
N ILE A 39 2.95 7.76 -19.09
CA ILE A 39 3.42 6.98 -17.94
C ILE A 39 4.78 6.35 -18.23
N GLU A 40 4.98 5.83 -19.44
CA GLU A 40 6.24 5.25 -19.91
C GLU A 40 7.34 6.31 -20.01
N GLU A 41 7.03 7.48 -20.58
CA GLU A 41 7.97 8.63 -20.65
C GLU A 41 8.40 9.12 -19.26
N TYR A 42 7.50 9.12 -18.27
CA TYR A 42 7.83 9.54 -16.90
C TYR A 42 8.60 8.47 -16.11
N ASN A 43 8.42 7.19 -16.43
CA ASN A 43 8.99 6.08 -15.68
C ASN A 43 9.81 5.13 -16.57
N PRO A 44 10.90 5.61 -17.19
CA PRO A 44 11.71 4.80 -18.12
C PRO A 44 12.36 3.58 -17.45
N SER A 45 12.52 3.61 -16.12
CA SER A 45 13.09 2.51 -15.33
C SER A 45 12.13 1.34 -15.10
N ILE A 46 10.83 1.50 -15.38
CA ILE A 46 9.85 0.44 -15.18
C ILE A 46 9.85 -0.49 -16.39
N PRO A 47 10.11 -1.80 -16.22
CA PRO A 47 10.05 -2.75 -17.33
C PRO A 47 8.66 -2.78 -17.99
N SER A 48 8.62 -2.84 -19.33
CA SER A 48 7.37 -2.85 -20.11
C SER A 48 6.41 -3.95 -19.67
N ILE A 49 6.92 -5.14 -19.34
CA ILE A 49 6.11 -6.27 -18.85
C ILE A 49 5.37 -5.96 -17.53
N VAL A 50 5.97 -5.14 -16.66
CA VAL A 50 5.34 -4.70 -15.41
C VAL A 50 4.23 -3.70 -15.72
N LEU A 51 4.47 -2.79 -16.68
CA LEU A 51 3.48 -1.84 -17.14
C LEU A 51 2.29 -2.53 -17.81
N ASP A 52 2.53 -3.53 -18.65
CA ASP A 52 1.50 -4.35 -19.29
C ASP A 52 0.61 -5.05 -18.25
N GLY A 53 1.24 -5.77 -17.32
CA GLY A 53 0.52 -6.44 -16.25
C GLY A 53 -0.20 -5.47 -15.32
N PHE A 54 0.29 -4.24 -15.16
CA PHE A 54 -0.39 -3.20 -14.41
C PHE A 54 -1.70 -2.78 -15.09
N TYR A 55 -1.64 -2.44 -16.38
CA TYR A 55 -2.83 -2.05 -17.15
C TYR A 55 -3.86 -3.18 -17.21
N GLU A 56 -3.41 -4.41 -17.42
CA GLU A 56 -4.29 -5.58 -17.46
C GLU A 56 -5.05 -5.82 -16.14
N ARG A 57 -4.40 -5.60 -14.98
CA ARG A 57 -4.97 -5.96 -13.67
C ARG A 57 -5.66 -4.82 -12.93
N PHE A 58 -5.23 -3.58 -13.17
CA PHE A 58 -5.62 -2.40 -12.40
C PHE A 58 -6.28 -1.32 -13.26
N THR A 59 -6.57 -1.59 -14.53
CA THR A 59 -7.32 -0.66 -15.38
C THR A 59 -8.35 -1.42 -16.20
N GLU A 60 -9.33 -0.70 -16.71
CA GLU A 60 -10.30 -1.23 -17.66
C GLU A 60 -10.22 -0.46 -18.97
N SER A 61 -10.32 -1.19 -20.08
CA SER A 61 -10.48 -0.60 -21.41
C SER A 61 -11.94 -0.23 -21.61
N THR A 62 -12.19 1.02 -22.00
CA THR A 62 -13.53 1.45 -22.32
C THR A 62 -13.98 0.87 -23.67
N ARG A 63 -15.27 0.56 -23.81
CA ARG A 63 -15.86 -0.03 -25.04
C ARG A 63 -15.63 0.80 -26.31
N SER A 64 -15.32 2.08 -26.18
CA SER A 64 -15.12 3.02 -27.29
C SER A 64 -13.66 3.16 -27.74
N GLY A 65 -12.76 2.27 -27.30
CA GLY A 65 -11.34 2.35 -27.64
C GLY A 65 -10.63 3.57 -27.05
N GLN A 66 -11.22 4.21 -26.03
CA GLN A 66 -10.60 5.33 -25.32
C GLN A 66 -9.50 4.82 -24.38
N GLN A 67 -8.69 5.78 -23.92
CA GLN A 67 -7.63 5.60 -22.92
C GLN A 67 -8.11 4.71 -21.74
N PRO A 68 -7.23 3.83 -21.22
CA PRO A 68 -7.56 3.00 -20.07
C PRO A 68 -7.98 3.86 -18.89
N VAL A 69 -8.95 3.37 -18.11
CA VAL A 69 -9.48 4.07 -16.95
C VAL A 69 -9.17 3.27 -15.69
N MET A 70 -8.68 3.94 -14.65
CA MET A 70 -8.58 3.36 -13.32
C MET A 70 -9.78 3.82 -12.50
N THR A 71 -10.74 2.92 -12.30
CA THR A 71 -11.91 3.21 -11.46
C THR A 71 -11.54 3.27 -9.99
N SER A 72 -12.43 3.81 -9.15
CA SER A 72 -12.24 3.82 -7.69
C SER A 72 -12.07 2.41 -7.11
N ALA A 73 -12.75 1.41 -7.67
CA ALA A 73 -12.60 0.02 -7.28
C ALA A 73 -11.20 -0.52 -7.61
N HIS A 74 -10.67 -0.20 -8.79
CA HIS A 74 -9.30 -0.57 -9.17
C HIS A 74 -8.25 0.15 -8.33
N GLN A 75 -8.47 1.41 -7.98
CA GLN A 75 -7.62 2.14 -7.05
C GLN A 75 -7.56 1.46 -5.68
N VAL A 76 -8.71 1.06 -5.13
CA VAL A 76 -8.77 0.31 -3.87
C VAL A 76 -8.03 -1.03 -3.99
N LYS A 77 -8.24 -1.77 -5.10
CA LYS A 77 -7.55 -3.03 -5.39
C LYS A 77 -6.03 -2.85 -5.44
N LEU A 78 -5.55 -1.80 -6.11
CA LEU A 78 -4.13 -1.49 -6.23
C LEU A 78 -3.50 -1.14 -4.88
N ILE A 79 -4.13 -0.25 -4.12
CA ILE A 79 -3.65 0.12 -2.78
C ILE A 79 -3.59 -1.13 -1.89
N SER A 80 -4.64 -1.94 -1.85
CA SER A 80 -4.64 -3.18 -1.06
C SER A 80 -3.55 -4.15 -1.49
N HIS A 81 -3.28 -4.26 -2.80
CA HIS A 81 -2.21 -5.09 -3.32
C HIS A 81 -0.83 -4.60 -2.85
N ILE A 82 -0.57 -3.29 -2.92
CA ILE A 82 0.67 -2.67 -2.41
C ILE A 82 0.83 -2.95 -0.91
N LEU A 83 -0.23 -2.72 -0.11
CA LEU A 83 -0.17 -2.92 1.34
C LEU A 83 0.15 -4.36 1.73
N VAL A 84 -0.42 -5.35 1.05
CA VAL A 84 -0.11 -6.77 1.32
C VAL A 84 1.34 -7.12 0.99
N LEU A 85 1.89 -6.57 -0.09
CA LEU A 85 3.30 -6.77 -0.44
C LEU A 85 4.22 -6.12 0.61
N CYS A 86 3.90 -4.91 1.06
CA CYS A 86 4.63 -4.26 2.14
C CYS A 86 4.54 -5.04 3.46
N LEU A 87 3.36 -5.57 3.81
CA LEU A 87 3.19 -6.42 4.98
C LEU A 87 4.07 -7.67 4.91
N ARG A 88 4.21 -8.29 3.74
CA ARG A 88 5.11 -9.43 3.57
C ARG A 88 6.57 -9.05 3.84
N LEU A 89 7.02 -7.89 3.35
CA LEU A 89 8.39 -7.40 3.54
C LEU A 89 8.69 -7.05 5.00
N GLU A 90 7.69 -6.60 5.76
CA GLU A 90 7.80 -6.18 7.16
C GLU A 90 7.31 -7.26 8.15
N HIS A 91 7.32 -8.53 7.77
CA HIS A 91 6.89 -9.65 8.62
C HIS A 91 5.52 -9.47 9.29
N TRP A 92 4.55 -9.00 8.50
CA TRP A 92 3.13 -8.84 8.86
C TRP A 92 2.83 -7.76 9.90
N THR A 93 3.76 -6.84 10.15
CA THR A 93 3.61 -5.69 11.06
C THR A 93 4.04 -4.42 10.35
N MET A 94 3.19 -3.39 10.28
CA MET A 94 3.51 -2.17 9.54
C MET A 94 3.03 -0.91 10.26
N ASP A 95 3.83 0.16 10.22
CA ASP A 95 3.45 1.49 10.70
C ASP A 95 2.55 2.19 9.66
N LEU A 96 1.35 2.61 10.08
CA LEU A 96 0.38 3.31 9.24
C LEU A 96 0.91 4.67 8.76
N HIS A 97 1.72 5.37 9.57
CA HIS A 97 2.11 6.73 9.27
C HIS A 97 3.09 6.79 8.09
N ARG A 98 4.07 5.88 8.04
CA ARG A 98 5.05 5.79 6.96
C ARG A 98 4.39 5.52 5.62
N ILE A 99 3.55 4.49 5.56
CA ILE A 99 2.90 4.08 4.31
C ILE A 99 1.88 5.10 3.80
N ARG A 100 1.25 5.85 4.72
CA ARG A 100 0.36 6.97 4.41
C ARG A 100 1.10 8.06 3.64
N GLU A 101 2.31 8.41 4.07
CA GLU A 101 3.12 9.44 3.41
C GLU A 101 3.57 9.01 2.02
N ASP A 102 3.99 7.75 1.87
CA ASP A 102 4.42 7.20 0.59
C ASP A 102 3.30 7.18 -0.45
N LEU A 103 2.08 6.81 -0.03
CA LEU A 103 0.91 6.70 -0.91
C LEU A 103 0.12 8.02 -1.03
N GLY A 104 0.34 9.00 -0.15
CA GLY A 104 -0.43 10.25 -0.12
C GLY A 104 -1.93 10.04 0.17
N VAL A 105 -2.28 9.00 0.93
CA VAL A 105 -3.67 8.65 1.27
C VAL A 105 -3.99 9.18 2.66
N ASP A 106 -5.23 9.60 2.90
CA ASP A 106 -5.66 10.08 4.23
C ASP A 106 -5.68 8.95 5.30
N ASP A 107 -5.49 9.33 6.57
CA ASP A 107 -5.48 8.44 7.74
C ASP A 107 -6.72 7.55 7.82
N MET A 108 -7.90 8.11 7.56
CA MET A 108 -9.17 7.38 7.66
C MET A 108 -9.29 6.33 6.56
N ARG A 109 -8.85 6.68 5.34
CA ARG A 109 -8.83 5.76 4.21
C ARG A 109 -7.80 4.65 4.43
N MET A 110 -6.60 5.00 4.90
CA MET A 110 -5.55 4.03 5.18
C MET A 110 -6.00 3.00 6.22
N LYS A 111 -6.61 3.47 7.32
CA LYS A 111 -7.24 2.61 8.32
C LYS A 111 -8.28 1.66 7.69
N THR A 112 -9.15 2.19 6.83
CA THR A 112 -10.17 1.38 6.16
C THR A 112 -9.55 0.30 5.27
N HIS A 113 -8.46 0.60 4.56
CA HIS A 113 -7.74 -0.38 3.75
C HIS A 113 -7.13 -1.50 4.60
N PHE A 114 -6.46 -1.17 5.70
CA PHE A 114 -5.89 -2.17 6.60
C PHE A 114 -6.96 -3.06 7.26
N GLU A 115 -8.08 -2.47 7.70
CA GLU A 115 -9.22 -3.24 8.21
C GLU A 115 -9.82 -4.16 7.14
N ALA A 116 -9.93 -3.72 5.89
CA ALA A 116 -10.43 -4.53 4.78
C ALA A 116 -9.51 -5.71 4.43
N ILE A 117 -8.19 -5.57 4.61
CA ILE A 117 -7.21 -6.66 4.45
C ILE A 117 -7.33 -7.68 5.61
N GLY A 118 -7.87 -7.27 6.76
CA GLY A 118 -8.00 -8.10 7.94
C GLY A 118 -6.99 -7.78 9.05
N CYS A 119 -6.25 -6.67 8.92
CA CYS A 119 -5.27 -6.25 9.92
C CYS A 119 -5.97 -5.66 11.16
N ARG A 120 -5.37 -5.89 12.33
CA ARG A 120 -5.73 -5.22 13.57
C ARG A 120 -4.85 -3.99 13.74
N ILE A 121 -5.46 -2.83 13.99
CA ILE A 121 -4.73 -1.60 14.26
C ILE A 121 -4.54 -1.47 15.77
N LYS A 122 -3.29 -1.57 16.22
CA LYS A 122 -2.87 -1.42 17.61
C LYS A 122 -2.14 -0.08 17.76
N ARG A 123 -2.20 0.50 18.95
CA ARG A 123 -1.27 1.59 19.31
C ARG A 123 0.05 0.95 19.70
N LYS A 124 1.17 1.49 19.20
CA LYS A 124 2.49 1.06 19.63
C LYS A 124 2.58 1.24 21.15
N PRO A 125 3.00 0.21 21.91
CA PRO A 125 3.20 0.37 23.35
C PRO A 125 4.28 1.44 23.56
N SER A 126 3.96 2.46 24.36
CA SER A 126 4.90 3.50 24.78
C SER A 126 5.96 2.86 25.67
N THR A 127 6.98 2.31 25.03
CA THR A 127 8.12 1.74 25.76
C THR A 127 9.01 2.91 26.11
N HIS A 128 8.89 3.39 27.35
CA HIS A 128 9.90 4.26 27.97
C HIS A 128 11.24 3.52 28.07
N SER A 129 11.94 3.26 26.97
CA SER A 129 13.28 2.65 26.96
C SER A 129 14.01 2.83 25.62
N SER A 130 14.17 4.06 25.15
CA SER A 130 15.26 4.39 24.21
C SER A 130 15.69 5.83 24.40
N VAL A 131 16.44 6.05 25.48
CA VAL A 131 17.53 7.02 25.49
C VAL A 131 18.44 6.63 24.32
N ASN A 132 18.73 7.58 23.43
CA ASN A 132 19.47 7.45 22.16
C ASN A 132 18.60 7.16 20.92
N GLU A 133 17.91 8.18 20.43
CA GLU A 133 18.00 8.64 19.03
C GLU A 133 17.23 9.95 18.93
N GLY A 134 17.94 11.04 18.66
CA GLY A 134 17.44 12.42 18.74
C GLY A 134 16.46 12.79 17.63
N HIS A 135 15.25 12.24 17.66
CA HIS A 135 14.13 12.71 16.85
C HIS A 135 13.10 13.41 17.74
N SER A 136 12.96 14.71 17.50
CA SER A 136 12.10 15.64 18.23
C SER A 136 10.62 15.27 18.10
N THR A 137 10.03 14.94 19.24
CA THR A 137 8.69 15.22 19.75
C THR A 137 7.66 15.84 18.78
N THR A 138 6.85 14.99 18.16
CA THR A 138 5.39 15.18 18.08
C THR A 138 4.80 13.78 18.08
N GLU A 139 4.65 13.20 19.27
CA GLU A 139 4.22 11.80 19.47
C GLU A 139 2.74 11.64 19.12
N HIS A 140 2.42 11.62 17.83
CA HIS A 140 1.22 10.95 17.36
C HIS A 140 1.41 9.49 17.72
N ALA A 141 0.61 8.97 18.66
CA ALA A 141 0.62 7.58 19.06
C ALA A 141 0.72 6.68 17.82
N GLU A 142 1.91 6.12 17.58
CA GLU A 142 2.25 5.44 16.34
C GLU A 142 1.30 4.25 16.19
N LYS A 143 0.46 4.28 15.15
CA LYS A 143 -0.53 3.24 14.90
C LYS A 143 0.14 2.17 14.06
N VAL A 144 0.11 0.95 14.56
CA VAL A 144 0.71 -0.21 13.90
C VAL A 144 -0.42 -1.14 13.43
N ALA A 145 -0.43 -1.49 12.15
CA ALA A 145 -1.23 -2.57 11.60
C ALA A 145 -0.50 -3.89 11.79
N VAL A 146 -1.18 -4.87 12.38
CA VAL A 146 -0.67 -6.24 12.52
C VAL A 146 -1.66 -7.19 11.87
N LEU A 147 -1.18 -8.05 10.98
CA LEU A 147 -1.97 -9.14 10.41
C LEU A 147 -1.75 -10.41 11.25
N GLU A 148 -2.76 -10.78 12.03
CA GLU A 148 -2.74 -11.99 12.87
C GLU A 148 -3.69 -13.04 12.29
N CYS A 149 -3.35 -14.32 12.47
CA CYS A 149 -4.23 -15.44 12.13
C CYS A 149 -5.07 -15.85 13.36
N PRO A 150 -6.41 -16.02 13.24
CA PRO A 150 -7.22 -15.80 12.04
C PRO A 150 -7.45 -14.29 11.75
N PRO A 151 -7.58 -13.90 10.47
CA PRO A 151 -7.78 -12.51 10.09
C PRO A 151 -9.11 -11.97 10.59
N THR A 152 -9.15 -10.69 10.97
CA THR A 152 -10.37 -10.03 11.44
C THR A 152 -10.93 -9.06 10.44
N PHE A 153 -12.09 -9.39 9.88
CA PHE A 153 -12.80 -8.51 8.97
C PHE A 153 -13.80 -7.63 9.71
N PRO A 154 -13.99 -6.37 9.27
CA PRO A 154 -14.96 -5.48 9.88
C PRO A 154 -16.37 -6.05 9.71
N THR A 155 -17.16 -6.05 10.78
CA THR A 155 -18.58 -6.39 10.70
C THR A 155 -19.32 -5.26 9.98
N SER A 156 -20.13 -5.60 8.97
CA SER A 156 -20.92 -4.59 8.27
C SER A 156 -21.90 -3.96 9.25
N LYS A 157 -21.75 -2.67 9.53
CA LYS A 157 -22.71 -1.94 10.36
C LYS A 157 -23.99 -1.79 9.53
N MET A 158 -24.95 -2.68 9.74
CA MET A 158 -26.25 -2.61 9.09
C MET A 158 -26.87 -1.24 9.42
N ARG A 159 -26.98 -0.37 8.42
CA ARG A 159 -27.44 1.00 8.60
C ARG A 159 -28.91 0.94 9.01
N LYS A 160 -29.22 1.22 10.29
CA LYS A 160 -30.61 1.33 10.76
C LYS A 160 -31.33 2.34 9.88
N ARG A 161 -32.30 1.87 9.09
CA ARG A 161 -33.22 2.75 8.34
C ARG A 161 -33.92 3.62 9.37
N ARG A 162 -33.73 4.94 9.27
CA ARG A 162 -34.56 5.91 10.01
C ARG A 162 -35.97 5.77 9.44
N LYS A 163 -36.92 5.46 10.32
CA LYS A 163 -38.36 5.48 10.05
C LYS A 163 -38.82 6.93 9.99
#